data_AF-A0A934U3M7-F1
#
_entry.id   AF-A0A934U3M7-F1
#
_cell.length_a   1.000
_cell.length_b   1.000
_cell.length_c   1.000
_cell.angle_alpha   90.00
_cell.angle_beta   90.00
_cell.angle_gamma   90.00
#
_symmetry.space_group_name_H-M   'P 1'
#
loop_
_entity.id
_entity.type
_entity.pdbx_description
1 polymer ?
#
loop_
_entity_poly.entity_id
_entity_poly.type
_entity_poly.pdbx_seq_one_letter_code
_entity_poly.pdbx_strand_id
1 'polypeptide(L)'
;MNIKKWNARLSLLTIVLFLIHEGYQLYAYTTMYYNPVLSKVTGYVLTGALALHVILSVMSVFILHDAKKVTYKKLNIKTVLQRVSGVLIVLILPLHIFSFGILKSSVGGVGYILTEIAQILFYAALCCHISLSFSNALVTLGYLADMRKKRVIDIVVTIICVILFIAASVIITSAHTMIFKG
;
A
#
# COMPACT_ATOMS: atom_id res chain seq x y z
N MET A 1 -9.53 15.27 18.28
CA MET A 1 -9.98 13.88 18.60
C MET A 1 -10.71 13.19 17.44
N ASN A 2 -11.47 13.91 16.60
CA ASN A 2 -12.23 13.29 15.49
C ASN A 2 -11.37 12.95 14.25
N ILE A 3 -10.41 13.82 13.87
CA ILE A 3 -9.57 13.64 12.68
C ILE A 3 -8.76 12.33 12.73
N LYS A 4 -8.13 12.00 13.86
CA LYS A 4 -7.36 10.76 14.01
C LYS A 4 -8.24 9.51 13.84
N LYS A 5 -9.46 9.52 14.39
CA LYS A 5 -10.43 8.42 14.23
C LYS A 5 -10.91 8.32 12.78
N TRP A 6 -11.21 9.44 12.13
CA TRP A 6 -11.55 9.46 10.70
C TRP A 6 -10.41 8.95 9.83
N ASN A 7 -9.17 9.37 10.12
CA ASN A 7 -8.00 8.89 9.40
C ASN A 7 -7.78 7.38 9.59
N ALA A 8 -8.03 6.86 10.80
CA ALA A 8 -7.96 5.42 11.07
C ALA A 8 -9.08 4.62 10.35
N ARG A 9 -10.31 5.15 10.28
CA ARG A 9 -11.38 4.52 9.48
C ARG A 9 -11.02 4.52 8.00
N LEU A 10 -10.56 5.66 7.50
CA LEU A 10 -10.16 5.81 6.11
C LEU A 10 -8.97 4.91 5.77
N SER A 11 -7.97 4.76 6.65
CA SER A 11 -6.87 3.83 6.41
C SER A 11 -7.34 2.37 6.31
N LEU A 12 -8.31 1.96 7.13
CA LEU A 12 -8.89 0.62 7.04
C LEU A 12 -9.72 0.46 5.75
N LEU A 13 -10.48 1.48 5.34
CA LEU A 13 -11.18 1.49 4.05
C LEU A 13 -10.20 1.37 2.88
N THR A 14 -9.10 2.12 2.90
CA THR A 14 -8.04 2.05 1.88
C THR A 14 -7.45 0.65 1.79
N ILE A 15 -7.29 -0.06 2.92
CA ILE A 15 -6.84 -1.47 2.91
C ILE A 15 -7.89 -2.38 2.25
N VAL A 16 -9.17 -2.20 2.53
CA VAL A 16 -10.24 -2.98 1.86
C VAL A 16 -10.23 -2.73 0.35
N LEU A 17 -10.16 -1.47 -0.07
CA LEU A 17 -10.08 -1.09 -1.49
C LEU A 17 -8.82 -1.65 -2.16
N PHE A 18 -7.71 -1.67 -1.44
CA PHE A 18 -6.45 -2.27 -1.89
C PHE A 18 -6.62 -3.78 -2.13
N LEU A 19 -7.23 -4.51 -1.19
CA LEU A 19 -7.50 -5.94 -1.35
C LEU A 19 -8.45 -6.22 -2.52
N ILE A 20 -9.42 -5.35 -2.78
CA ILE A 20 -10.30 -5.47 -3.95
C ILE A 20 -9.50 -5.26 -5.24
N HIS A 21 -8.67 -4.22 -5.30
CA HIS A 21 -7.85 -3.94 -6.47
C HIS A 21 -6.87 -5.09 -6.75
N GLU A 22 -6.14 -5.54 -5.74
CA GLU A 22 -5.17 -6.63 -5.87
C GLU A 22 -5.84 -7.97 -6.15
N GLY A 23 -6.97 -8.26 -5.50
CA GLY A 23 -7.76 -9.44 -5.76
C GLY A 23 -8.23 -9.51 -7.21
N TYR A 24 -8.60 -8.37 -7.79
CA TYR A 24 -8.92 -8.27 -9.21
C TYR A 24 -7.69 -8.51 -10.11
N GLN A 25 -6.52 -7.95 -9.81
CA GLN A 25 -5.30 -8.20 -10.59
C GLN A 25 -4.90 -9.69 -10.54
N LEU A 26 -4.99 -10.30 -9.37
CA LEU A 26 -4.72 -11.72 -9.19
C LEU A 26 -5.72 -12.60 -9.95
N TYR A 27 -7.01 -12.27 -9.90
CA TYR A 27 -8.03 -12.92 -10.71
C TYR A 27 -7.72 -12.79 -12.22
N ALA A 28 -7.39 -11.58 -12.68
CA ALA A 28 -7.08 -11.34 -14.08
C ALA A 28 -5.86 -12.12 -14.55
N TYR A 29 -4.82 -12.21 -13.72
CA TYR A 29 -3.62 -13.02 -13.98
C TYR A 29 -3.92 -14.51 -14.04
N THR A 30 -4.64 -15.03 -13.05
CA THR A 30 -4.90 -16.48 -12.95
C THR A 30 -5.89 -17.00 -13.99
N THR A 31 -6.84 -16.16 -14.41
CA THR A 31 -7.85 -16.53 -15.42
C THR A 31 -7.49 -16.10 -16.84
N MET A 32 -6.40 -15.33 -17.00
CA MET A 32 -6.02 -14.68 -18.26
C MET A 32 -7.13 -13.79 -18.84
N TYR A 33 -8.04 -13.31 -17.99
CA TYR A 33 -9.13 -12.40 -18.35
C TYR A 33 -8.85 -11.01 -17.80
N TYR A 34 -8.63 -10.04 -18.69
CA TYR A 34 -8.36 -8.66 -18.30
C TYR A 34 -9.44 -7.70 -18.81
N ASN A 35 -10.15 -7.08 -17.88
CA ASN A 35 -11.03 -5.94 -18.14
C ASN A 35 -10.34 -4.61 -17.73
N PRO A 36 -9.99 -3.74 -18.69
CA PRO A 36 -9.28 -2.49 -18.40
C PRO A 36 -10.13 -1.50 -17.60
N VAL A 37 -11.46 -1.54 -17.72
CA VAL A 37 -12.37 -0.65 -16.99
C VAL A 37 -12.35 -0.98 -15.50
N LEU A 38 -12.50 -2.28 -15.15
CA LEU A 38 -12.47 -2.71 -13.75
C LEU A 38 -11.11 -2.42 -13.08
N SER A 39 -10.01 -2.65 -13.81
CA SER A 39 -8.66 -2.32 -13.32
C SER A 39 -8.53 -0.83 -12.99
N LYS A 40 -8.97 0.04 -13.91
CA LYS A 40 -8.90 1.50 -13.73
C LYS A 40 -9.84 2.00 -12.63
N VAL A 41 -11.09 1.54 -12.59
CA VAL A 41 -12.08 1.98 -11.60
C VAL A 41 -11.61 1.64 -10.20
N THR A 42 -11.21 0.38 -9.96
CA THR A 42 -10.71 -0.03 -8.64
C THR A 42 -9.45 0.74 -8.25
N GLY A 43 -8.52 0.96 -9.19
CA GLY A 43 -7.31 1.74 -8.98
C GLY A 43 -7.56 3.21 -8.66
N TYR A 44 -8.48 3.88 -9.37
CA TYR A 44 -8.80 5.29 -9.13
C TYR A 44 -9.56 5.50 -7.82
N VAL A 45 -10.50 4.63 -7.48
CA VAL A 45 -11.21 4.69 -6.18
C VAL A 45 -10.22 4.50 -5.03
N LEU A 46 -9.31 3.52 -5.14
CA LEU A 46 -8.24 3.31 -4.17
C LEU A 46 -7.32 4.55 -4.05
N THR A 47 -6.89 5.10 -5.19
CA THR A 47 -6.02 6.28 -5.23
C THR A 47 -6.69 7.49 -4.56
N GLY A 48 -7.99 7.70 -4.80
CA GLY A 48 -8.75 8.77 -4.15
C GLY A 48 -8.81 8.61 -2.63
N ALA A 49 -9.10 7.40 -2.14
CA ALA A 49 -9.10 7.10 -0.70
C ALA A 49 -7.70 7.29 -0.07
N LEU A 50 -6.64 6.85 -0.77
CA LEU A 50 -5.25 7.05 -0.35
C LEU A 50 -4.89 8.54 -0.29
N ALA A 51 -5.27 9.34 -1.29
CA ALA A 51 -5.02 10.78 -1.29
C ALA A 51 -5.66 11.47 -0.07
N LEU A 52 -6.92 11.14 0.24
CA LEU A 52 -7.60 11.63 1.43
C LEU A 52 -6.89 11.17 2.72
N HIS A 53 -6.43 9.92 2.78
CA HIS A 53 -5.67 9.40 3.93
C HIS A 53 -4.35 10.15 4.13
N VAL A 54 -3.64 10.46 3.05
CA VAL A 54 -2.40 11.26 3.09
C VAL A 54 -2.70 12.66 3.61
N ILE A 55 -3.73 13.34 3.10
CA ILE A 55 -4.13 14.68 3.54
C ILE A 55 -4.42 14.68 5.04
N LEU A 56 -5.27 13.76 5.52
CA LEU A 56 -5.60 13.68 6.95
C LEU A 56 -4.38 13.33 7.82
N SER A 57 -3.46 12.52 7.30
CA SER A 57 -2.21 12.17 7.98
C SER A 57 -1.28 13.37 8.10
N VAL A 58 -1.09 14.13 7.03
CA VAL A 58 -0.30 15.38 7.00
C VAL A 58 -0.91 16.41 7.96
N MET A 59 -2.23 16.62 7.91
CA MET A 59 -2.93 17.50 8.85
C MET A 59 -2.71 17.06 10.31
N SER A 60 -2.74 15.76 10.58
CA SER A 60 -2.52 15.23 11.93
C SER A 60 -1.10 15.49 12.44
N VAL A 61 -0.09 15.48 11.56
CA VAL A 61 1.31 15.71 11.94
C VAL A 61 1.62 17.20 12.11
N PHE A 62 1.25 18.03 11.14
CA PHE A 62 1.66 19.43 11.09
C PHE A 62 0.72 20.39 11.82
N ILE A 63 -0.59 20.13 11.81
CA ILE A 63 -1.59 21.04 12.41
C ILE A 63 -1.82 20.69 13.88
N LEU A 64 -1.85 19.39 14.21
CA LEU A 64 -2.10 18.93 15.58
C LEU A 64 -0.81 18.73 16.39
N HIS A 65 0.35 19.07 15.83
CA HIS A 65 1.69 18.91 16.45
C HIS A 65 1.92 17.52 17.08
N ASP A 66 1.32 16.47 16.51
CA ASP A 66 1.40 15.10 17.04
C ASP A 66 2.73 14.40 16.68
N ALA A 67 3.73 15.18 16.26
CA ALA A 67 5.07 14.69 16.01
C ALA A 67 5.71 14.28 17.35
N LYS A 68 5.57 13.00 17.71
CA LYS A 68 6.34 12.41 18.82
C LYS A 68 7.83 12.73 18.63
N LYS A 69 8.43 13.44 19.59
CA LYS A 69 9.88 13.67 19.63
C LYS A 69 10.58 12.32 19.57
N VAL A 70 11.53 12.16 18.64
CA VAL A 70 12.25 10.89 18.37
C VAL A 70 13.36 10.66 19.42
N THR A 71 13.06 10.93 20.70
CA THR A 71 14.05 10.94 21.79
C THR A 71 14.61 9.54 22.09
N TYR A 72 13.88 8.47 21.75
CA TYR A 72 14.31 7.08 21.95
C TYR A 72 14.35 6.29 20.63
N LYS A 73 15.50 6.31 19.94
CA LYS A 73 15.66 5.74 18.58
C LYS A 73 15.26 4.26 18.47
N LYS A 74 15.64 3.41 19.44
CA LYS A 74 15.32 1.96 19.43
C LYS A 74 13.83 1.65 19.64
N LEU A 75 13.13 2.46 20.44
CA LEU A 75 11.68 2.30 20.70
C LEU A 75 10.82 2.80 19.54
N ASN A 76 11.34 3.69 18.70
CA ASN A 76 10.58 4.36 17.64
C ASN A 76 10.82 3.81 16.23
N ILE A 77 11.63 2.75 16.06
CA ILE A 77 11.99 2.25 14.73
C ILE A 77 10.76 1.85 13.90
N LYS A 78 9.74 1.24 14.51
CA LYS A 78 8.47 0.92 13.83
C LYS A 78 7.76 2.18 13.31
N THR A 79 7.71 3.23 14.13
CA THR A 79 7.13 4.52 13.76
C THR A 79 7.94 5.20 12.64
N VAL A 80 9.26 5.10 12.68
CA VAL A 80 10.14 5.63 11.63
C VAL A 80 9.90 4.87 10.32
N LEU A 81 9.91 3.53 10.35
CA LEU A 81 9.65 2.70 9.18
C LEU A 81 8.27 2.97 8.59
N GLN A 82 7.24 3.13 9.43
CA GLN A 82 5.89 3.51 8.98
C GLN A 82 5.88 4.86 8.25
N ARG A 83 6.62 5.86 8.76
CA ARG A 83 6.70 7.19 8.14
C ARG A 83 7.48 7.15 6.83
N VAL A 84 8.64 6.49 6.81
CA VAL A 84 9.47 6.35 5.63
C VAL A 84 8.71 5.59 4.53
N SER A 85 8.07 4.46 4.87
CA SER A 85 7.26 3.72 3.91
C SER A 85 6.08 4.55 3.39
N GLY A 86 5.43 5.36 4.25
CA GLY A 86 4.38 6.29 3.83
C GLY A 86 4.87 7.32 2.80
N VAL A 87 6.04 7.91 3.01
CA VAL A 87 6.66 8.85 2.06
C VAL A 87 7.02 8.15 0.76
N LEU A 88 7.62 6.96 0.81
CA LEU A 88 7.96 6.18 -0.38
C LEU A 88 6.73 5.83 -1.22
N ILE A 89 5.62 5.44 -0.58
CA ILE A 89 4.35 5.20 -1.29
C ILE A 89 3.94 6.45 -2.06
N VAL A 90 3.94 7.62 -1.44
CA VAL A 90 3.52 8.88 -2.09
C VAL A 90 4.42 9.23 -3.27
N LEU A 91 5.74 9.05 -3.14
CA LEU A 91 6.70 9.38 -4.19
C LEU A 91 6.62 8.41 -5.38
N ILE A 92 6.39 7.12 -5.14
CA ILE A 92 6.40 6.09 -6.18
C ILE A 92 5.01 5.89 -6.80
N LEU A 93 3.93 6.29 -6.12
CA LEU A 93 2.55 6.12 -6.60
C LEU A 93 2.30 6.64 -8.03
N PRO A 94 2.79 7.82 -8.46
CA PRO A 94 2.62 8.25 -9.84
C PRO A 94 3.23 7.27 -10.85
N LEU A 95 4.41 6.72 -10.53
CA LEU A 95 5.07 5.73 -11.37
C LEU A 95 4.27 4.42 -11.42
N HIS A 96 3.60 4.02 -10.33
CA HIS A 96 2.66 2.91 -10.32
C HIS A 96 1.46 3.17 -11.27
N ILE A 97 0.84 4.35 -11.19
CA ILE A 97 -0.32 4.71 -12.02
C ILE A 97 0.03 4.73 -13.52
N PHE A 98 1.20 5.24 -13.89
CA PHE A 98 1.64 5.35 -15.29
C PHE A 98 2.42 4.13 -15.80
N SER A 99 2.66 3.14 -14.94
CA SER A 99 3.51 1.98 -15.22
C SER A 99 3.14 1.26 -16.52
N PHE A 100 1.85 1.06 -16.79
CA PHE A 100 1.38 0.36 -18.00
C PHE A 100 1.85 1.04 -19.30
N GLY A 101 1.75 2.37 -19.38
CA GLY A 101 2.20 3.12 -20.55
C GLY A 101 3.71 3.03 -20.75
N ILE A 102 4.46 3.11 -19.64
CA ILE A 102 5.92 3.02 -19.64
C ILE A 102 6.37 1.62 -20.06
N LEU A 103 5.82 0.57 -19.44
CA LEU A 103 6.14 -0.82 -19.75
C LEU A 103 5.85 -1.15 -21.22
N LYS A 104 4.72 -0.68 -21.77
CA LYS A 104 4.40 -0.85 -23.20
C LYS A 104 5.41 -0.17 -24.12
N SER A 105 5.90 1.00 -23.75
CA SER A 105 6.85 1.78 -24.57
C SER A 105 8.31 1.33 -24.45
N SER A 106 8.65 0.55 -23.42
CA SER A 106 10.04 0.21 -23.06
C SER A 106 10.34 -1.30 -23.09
N VAL A 107 9.46 -2.12 -23.69
CA VAL A 107 9.60 -3.59 -23.75
C VAL A 107 11.00 -4.00 -24.20
N GLY A 108 11.65 -4.87 -23.42
CA GLY A 108 12.99 -5.38 -23.71
C GLY A 108 14.15 -4.42 -23.43
N GLY A 109 13.87 -3.20 -22.95
CA GLY A 109 14.88 -2.18 -22.62
C GLY A 109 15.07 -1.94 -21.12
N VAL A 110 16.06 -1.11 -20.78
CA VAL A 110 16.36 -0.73 -19.38
C VAL A 110 15.16 -0.09 -18.66
N GLY A 111 14.34 0.68 -19.39
CA GLY A 111 13.12 1.30 -18.85
C GLY A 111 12.09 0.27 -18.34
N TYR A 112 12.02 -0.92 -18.95
CA TYR A 112 11.16 -2.01 -18.50
C TYR A 112 11.62 -2.53 -17.13
N ILE A 113 12.92 -2.87 -17.02
CA ILE A 113 13.53 -3.38 -15.78
C ILE A 113 13.38 -2.37 -14.64
N LEU A 114 13.68 -1.09 -14.89
CA LEU A 114 13.55 -0.04 -13.88
C LEU A 114 12.10 0.15 -13.41
N THR A 115 11.14 0.00 -14.32
CA THR A 115 9.72 0.10 -13.98
C THR A 115 9.29 -1.08 -13.11
N GLU A 116 9.69 -2.31 -13.43
CA GLU A 116 9.41 -3.49 -12.59
C GLU A 116 10.01 -3.35 -11.18
N ILE A 117 11.29 -2.95 -11.09
CA ILE A 117 11.94 -2.70 -9.79
C ILE A 117 11.15 -1.67 -8.98
N ALA A 118 10.72 -0.58 -9.62
CA ALA A 118 9.95 0.44 -8.94
C ALA A 118 8.56 -0.06 -8.49
N GLN A 119 7.89 -0.92 -9.27
CA GLN A 119 6.64 -1.55 -8.87
C GLN A 119 6.84 -2.47 -7.65
N ILE A 120 7.91 -3.27 -7.63
CA ILE A 120 8.25 -4.15 -6.52
C ILE A 120 8.55 -3.32 -5.26
N LEU A 121 9.33 -2.24 -5.39
CA LEU A 121 9.63 -1.32 -4.29
C LEU A 121 8.37 -0.63 -3.75
N PHE A 122 7.46 -0.22 -4.64
CA PHE A 122 6.16 0.34 -4.25
C PHE A 122 5.36 -0.66 -3.40
N TYR A 123 5.26 -1.90 -3.87
CA TYR A 123 4.53 -2.95 -3.17
C TYR A 123 5.17 -3.30 -1.83
N ALA A 124 6.51 -3.37 -1.76
CA ALA A 124 7.24 -3.57 -0.51
C ALA A 124 6.97 -2.44 0.49
N ALA A 125 7.00 -1.18 0.04
CA ALA A 125 6.69 -0.02 0.88
C ALA A 125 5.24 -0.07 1.39
N LEU A 126 4.27 -0.40 0.51
CA LEU A 126 2.86 -0.52 0.86
C LEU A 126 2.61 -1.62 1.91
N CYS A 127 3.12 -2.83 1.67
CA CYS A 127 2.99 -3.96 2.59
C CYS A 127 3.65 -3.67 3.96
N CYS A 128 4.83 -3.03 3.96
CA CYS A 128 5.51 -2.57 5.17
C CYS A 128 4.67 -1.51 5.92
N HIS A 129 4.08 -0.55 5.21
CA HIS A 129 3.24 0.47 5.81
C HIS A 129 2.00 -0.15 6.47
N ILE A 130 1.31 -1.06 5.77
CA ILE A 130 0.11 -1.74 6.29
C ILE A 130 0.46 -2.57 7.53
N SER A 131 1.52 -3.38 7.48
CA SER A 131 1.89 -4.29 8.58
C SER A 131 2.27 -3.54 9.86
N LEU A 132 2.87 -2.34 9.73
CA LEU A 132 3.23 -1.50 10.87
C LEU A 132 2.06 -0.67 11.41
N SER A 133 1.02 -0.43 10.61
CA SER A 133 -0.04 0.55 10.91
C SER A 133 -1.38 -0.06 11.29
N PHE A 134 -1.71 -1.26 10.80
CA PHE A 134 -3.06 -1.82 10.89
C PHE A 134 -3.60 -1.87 12.33
N SER A 135 -2.84 -2.49 13.25
CA SER A 135 -3.29 -2.61 14.64
C SER A 135 -3.34 -1.27 15.36
N ASN A 136 -2.51 -0.28 14.96
CA ASN A 136 -2.57 1.07 15.52
C ASN A 136 -3.88 1.77 15.13
N ALA A 137 -4.42 1.50 13.93
CA ALA A 137 -5.74 1.98 13.53
C ALA A 137 -6.84 1.36 14.41
N LEU A 138 -6.79 0.06 14.69
CA LEU A 138 -7.74 -0.62 15.59
C LEU A 138 -7.68 -0.08 17.03
N VAL A 139 -6.47 0.18 17.55
CA VAL A 139 -6.27 0.82 18.85
C VAL A 139 -6.89 2.23 18.86
N THR A 140 -6.66 3.02 17.82
CA THR A 140 -7.20 4.39 17.70
C THR A 140 -8.72 4.42 17.70
N LEU A 141 -9.36 3.38 17.15
CA LEU A 141 -10.82 3.22 17.12
C LEU A 141 -11.39 2.60 18.39
N GLY A 142 -10.55 2.09 19.29
CA GLY A 142 -10.97 1.44 20.54
C GLY A 142 -11.39 -0.02 20.36
N TYR A 143 -11.13 -0.64 19.21
CA TYR A 143 -11.44 -2.05 18.96
C TYR A 143 -10.39 -3.01 19.54
N LEU A 144 -9.24 -2.49 19.96
CA LEU A 144 -8.12 -3.28 20.44
C LEU A 144 -7.44 -2.57 21.61
N ALA A 145 -7.56 -3.15 22.81
CA ALA A 145 -6.92 -2.64 24.02
C ALA A 145 -5.84 -3.60 24.58
N ASP A 146 -5.93 -4.88 24.24
CA ASP A 146 -5.03 -5.92 24.73
C ASP A 146 -3.74 -6.01 23.89
N MET A 147 -2.59 -5.87 24.56
CA MET A 147 -1.27 -5.88 23.93
C MET A 147 -0.85 -7.25 23.37
N ARG A 148 -1.32 -8.35 23.97
CA ARG A 148 -1.09 -9.70 23.46
C ARG A 148 -1.87 -9.90 22.16
N LYS A 149 -3.15 -9.52 22.13
CA LYS A 149 -3.97 -9.55 20.90
C LYS A 149 -3.37 -8.66 19.81
N LYS A 150 -2.89 -7.47 20.18
CA LYS A 150 -2.18 -6.58 19.24
C LYS A 150 -0.98 -7.25 18.60
N ARG A 151 -0.14 -7.92 19.39
CA ARG A 151 1.04 -8.62 18.87
C ARG A 151 0.67 -9.76 17.90
N VAL A 152 -0.38 -10.52 18.21
CA VAL A 152 -0.86 -11.58 17.32
C VAL A 152 -1.37 -11.00 16.00
N ILE A 153 -2.17 -9.93 16.06
CA ILE A 153 -2.66 -9.24 14.86
C ILE A 153 -1.49 -8.70 14.02
N ASP A 154 -0.48 -8.08 14.65
CA ASP A 154 0.71 -7.58 13.95
C ASP A 154 1.42 -8.71 13.18
N ILE A 155 1.56 -9.90 13.79
CA ILE A 155 2.16 -11.07 13.14
C ILE A 155 1.31 -11.55 11.96
N VAL A 156 0.00 -11.72 12.18
CA VAL A 156 -0.92 -12.20 11.13
C VAL A 156 -0.94 -11.25 9.94
N VAL A 157 -1.06 -9.94 10.17
CA VAL A 157 -1.05 -8.94 9.10
C VAL A 157 0.30 -8.93 8.38
N THR A 158 1.41 -9.10 9.10
CA THR A 158 2.74 -9.19 8.47
C THR A 158 2.82 -10.39 7.53
N ILE A 159 2.33 -11.57 7.94
CA ILE A 159 2.31 -12.77 7.10
C ILE A 159 1.46 -12.55 5.86
N ILE A 160 0.26 -11.97 6.01
CA ILE A 160 -0.62 -11.62 4.89
C ILE A 160 0.08 -10.67 3.92
N CYS A 161 0.73 -9.61 4.43
CA CYS A 161 1.49 -8.66 3.62
C CYS A 161 2.64 -9.32 2.85
N VAL A 162 3.32 -10.31 3.45
CA VAL A 162 4.38 -11.08 2.76
C VAL A 162 3.80 -11.91 1.62
N ILE A 163 2.66 -12.59 1.85
CA ILE A 163 1.98 -13.37 0.81
C ILE A 163 1.53 -12.46 -0.35
N LEU A 164 0.89 -11.33 -0.04
CA LEU A 164 0.46 -10.35 -1.04
C LEU A 164 1.64 -9.76 -1.81
N PHE A 165 2.75 -9.48 -1.14
CA PHE A 165 3.97 -8.99 -1.79
C PHE A 165 4.52 -9.99 -2.81
N ILE A 166 4.57 -11.28 -2.45
CA ILE A 166 5.04 -12.34 -3.34
C ILE A 166 4.09 -12.47 -4.54
N ALA A 167 2.77 -12.53 -4.31
CA ALA A 167 1.76 -12.61 -5.36
C ALA A 167 1.88 -11.44 -6.35
N ALA A 168 1.93 -10.20 -5.83
CA ALA A 168 2.09 -9.00 -6.64
C ALA A 168 3.40 -9.02 -7.44
N SER A 169 4.52 -9.46 -6.83
CA SER A 169 5.82 -9.54 -7.50
C SER A 169 5.77 -10.52 -8.69
N VAL A 170 5.07 -11.65 -8.53
CA VAL A 170 4.85 -12.60 -9.63
C VAL A 170 4.00 -11.97 -10.73
N ILE A 171 2.90 -11.29 -10.38
CA ILE A 171 2.05 -10.60 -11.35
C ILE A 171 2.83 -9.54 -12.13
N ILE A 172 3.60 -8.69 -11.43
CA ILE A 172 4.41 -7.61 -12.01
C ILE A 172 5.43 -8.16 -13.00
N THR A 173 6.23 -9.14 -12.59
CA THR A 173 7.29 -9.72 -13.43
C THR A 173 6.74 -10.56 -14.57
N SER A 174 5.55 -11.12 -14.40
CA SER A 174 4.85 -11.88 -15.44
C SER A 174 3.98 -11.01 -16.34
N ALA A 175 3.88 -9.69 -16.09
CA ALA A 175 2.96 -8.80 -16.80
C ALA A 175 3.15 -8.82 -18.33
N HIS A 176 4.38 -9.07 -18.80
CA HIS A 176 4.66 -9.21 -20.22
C HIS A 176 3.88 -10.36 -20.89
N THR A 177 3.60 -11.45 -20.15
CA THR A 177 2.84 -12.60 -20.66
C THR A 177 1.37 -12.30 -20.86
N MET A 178 0.81 -11.33 -20.12
CA MET A 178 -0.59 -10.91 -20.21
C MET A 178 -0.82 -9.77 -21.19
N ILE A 179 0.11 -8.81 -21.25
CA ILE A 179 -0.09 -7.53 -21.97
C ILE A 179 0.34 -7.61 -23.43
N PHE A 180 1.29 -8.50 -23.79
CA PHE A 180 1.88 -8.56 -25.13
C PHE A 180 1.55 -9.84 -25.91
N LYS A 181 0.59 -10.64 -25.44
CA LYS A 181 0.05 -11.81 -26.17
C LYS A 181 -1.31 -11.54 -26.85
N GLY A 182 -1.79 -10.30 -26.83
CA GLY A 182 -2.99 -9.84 -27.55
C GLY A 182 -2.62 -9.02 -28.77
#